data_AF-A0A519KSQ3-F1
#
_entry.id   AF-A0A519KSQ3-F1
#
_cell.length_a   1.000
_cell.length_b   1.000
_cell.length_c   1.000
_cell.angle_alpha   90.00
_cell.angle_beta   90.00
_cell.angle_gamma   90.00
#
_symmetry.space_group_name_H-M   'P 1'
#
loop_
_entity.id
_entity.type
_entity.pdbx_description
1 polymer ?
#
loop_
_entity_poly.entity_id
_entity_poly.type
_entity_poly.pdbx_seq_one_letter_code
_entity_poly.pdbx_strand_id
1 'polypeptide(L)'
;MSMPSPVPKSLLAPDRPLDRLRRRLHAVPGAPWWGAVALVLVSLGMRLLFSPILANGYGFILFYPAVILSAYWWGGRPAMAATALSTVMVCAFGPTPFSFLEDGRALLSLAFFLISSVLLVHVLSSIRARFSDLARSHARVEALATGQAELFRDHAQRTTDHLQLISAILQMRAYGEADPMAAQVLNNAASRTLLISRTHRSFTGDDERTIEFEAFGRRLAVAASERGGLDAAQVSFGDTGVAVPVEQATALGLVLLNI
;
A
#
# COMPACT_ATOMS: atom_id res chain seq x y z
N MET A 1 11.42 14.04 21.80
CA MET A 1 11.55 12.66 21.28
C MET A 1 10.35 12.43 20.37
N SER A 2 10.54 12.69 19.07
CA SER A 2 9.45 12.86 18.09
C SER A 2 9.01 11.51 17.54
N MET A 3 7.75 11.14 17.76
CA MET A 3 7.11 9.97 17.15
C MET A 3 6.90 10.23 15.64
N PRO A 4 7.33 9.35 14.73
CA PRO A 4 6.94 9.46 13.32
C PRO A 4 5.45 9.13 13.17
N SER A 5 4.68 10.03 12.56
CA SER A 5 3.26 9.87 12.27
C SER A 5 3.01 8.63 11.39
N PRO A 6 1.90 7.90 11.58
CA PRO A 6 1.51 6.83 10.68
C PRO A 6 1.25 7.42 9.28
N VAL A 7 2.00 6.93 8.29
CA VAL A 7 1.81 7.30 6.89
C VAL A 7 0.41 6.79 6.47
N PRO A 8 -0.47 7.65 5.93
CA PRO A 8 -1.81 7.25 5.53
C PRO A 8 -1.76 6.17 4.44
N LYS A 9 -2.53 5.10 4.63
CA LYS A 9 -2.70 3.97 3.70
C LYS A 9 -3.28 4.36 2.31
N SER A 10 -3.56 5.63 2.08
CA SER A 10 -4.01 6.19 0.80
C SER A 10 -2.90 6.31 -0.27
N LEU A 11 -1.66 5.96 0.06
CA LEU A 11 -0.53 5.86 -0.89
C LEU A 11 -0.23 4.43 -1.35
N LEU A 12 -1.16 3.48 -1.20
CA LEU A 12 -1.19 2.28 -2.04
C LEU A 12 -1.45 2.77 -3.48
N ALA A 13 -0.35 3.02 -4.20
CA ALA A 13 -0.34 3.53 -5.55
C ALA A 13 -1.39 2.79 -6.39
N PRO A 14 -2.25 3.50 -7.14
CA PRO A 14 -3.23 2.86 -8.01
C PRO A 14 -2.50 1.85 -8.89
N ASP A 15 -2.99 0.60 -8.93
CA ASP A 15 -2.42 -0.51 -9.71
C ASP A 15 -1.89 0.02 -11.05
N ARG A 16 -0.56 0.17 -11.14
CA ARG A 16 0.05 0.80 -12.32
C ARG A 16 -0.42 0.00 -13.53
N PRO A 17 -0.79 0.64 -14.65
CA PRO A 17 -1.28 -0.07 -15.84
C PRO A 17 -0.30 -1.18 -16.28
N LEU A 18 0.99 -0.98 -16.01
CA LEU A 18 2.06 -1.95 -16.21
C LEU A 18 1.91 -3.23 -15.35
N ASP A 19 1.42 -3.12 -14.11
CA ASP A 19 1.21 -4.27 -13.22
C ASP A 19 -0.02 -5.10 -13.64
N ARG A 20 -1.05 -4.44 -14.16
CA ARG A 20 -2.22 -5.12 -14.75
C ARG A 20 -1.85 -5.85 -16.05
N LEU A 21 -1.07 -5.20 -16.91
CA LEU A 21 -0.56 -5.82 -18.15
C LEU A 21 0.36 -7.01 -17.83
N ARG A 22 1.24 -6.86 -16.85
CA ARG A 22 2.14 -7.94 -16.39
C ARG A 22 1.35 -9.12 -15.83
N ARG A 23 0.33 -8.90 -14.99
CA ARG A 23 -0.52 -10.01 -14.47
C ARG A 23 -1.22 -10.76 -15.61
N ARG A 24 -1.74 -10.06 -16.63
CA ARG A 24 -2.36 -10.69 -17.81
C ARG A 24 -1.36 -11.48 -18.65
N LEU A 25 -0.13 -10.98 -18.83
CA LEU A 25 0.95 -11.68 -19.55
C LEU A 25 1.51 -12.90 -18.80
N HIS A 26 1.27 -13.03 -17.49
CA HIS A 26 1.65 -14.21 -16.69
C HIS A 26 0.50 -15.21 -16.49
N ALA A 27 -0.73 -14.88 -16.93
CA ALA A 27 -1.91 -15.73 -16.73
C ALA A 27 -2.00 -16.91 -17.72
N VAL A 28 -1.20 -16.92 -18.79
CA VAL A 28 -1.21 -18.00 -19.79
C VAL A 28 0.05 -18.86 -19.63
N PRO A 29 -0.07 -20.20 -19.46
CA PRO A 29 1.08 -21.08 -19.40
C PRO A 29 1.90 -20.96 -20.69
N GLY A 30 3.17 -20.56 -20.57
CA GLY A 30 4.09 -20.38 -21.71
C GLY A 30 4.19 -18.96 -22.30
N ALA A 31 3.34 -18.01 -21.91
CA ALA A 31 3.44 -16.60 -22.32
C ALA A 31 4.84 -15.96 -22.21
N PRO A 32 5.68 -16.24 -21.18
CA PRO A 32 7.06 -15.77 -21.15
C PRO A 32 7.91 -16.14 -22.37
N TRP A 33 7.67 -17.33 -22.92
CA TRP A 33 8.46 -17.86 -24.03
C TRP A 33 7.97 -17.26 -25.36
N TRP A 34 6.66 -17.20 -25.56
CA TRP A 34 6.06 -16.56 -26.75
C TRP A 34 6.39 -15.06 -26.84
N GLY A 35 6.39 -14.35 -25.71
CA GLY A 35 6.77 -12.93 -25.65
C GLY A 35 8.25 -12.71 -25.98
N ALA A 36 9.15 -13.55 -25.45
CA ALA A 36 10.57 -13.51 -25.78
C ALA A 36 10.81 -13.77 -27.28
N VAL A 37 10.15 -14.78 -27.85
CA VAL A 37 10.23 -15.10 -29.29
C VAL A 37 9.71 -13.93 -30.13
N ALA A 38 8.57 -13.33 -29.78
CA ALA A 38 8.00 -12.20 -30.50
C ALA A 38 8.96 -10.99 -30.51
N LEU A 39 9.57 -10.66 -29.37
CA LEU A 39 10.54 -9.56 -29.28
C LEU A 39 11.78 -9.81 -30.15
N VAL A 40 12.30 -11.05 -30.17
CA VAL A 40 13.43 -11.41 -31.02
C VAL A 40 13.07 -11.33 -32.51
N LEU A 41 11.87 -11.76 -32.89
CA LEU A 41 11.37 -11.65 -34.27
C LEU A 41 11.20 -10.19 -34.70
N VAL A 42 10.71 -9.32 -33.82
CA VAL A 42 10.62 -7.88 -34.08
C VAL A 42 12.01 -7.28 -34.29
N SER A 43 12.97 -7.61 -33.42
CA SER A 43 14.37 -7.18 -33.58
C SER A 43 15.00 -7.70 -34.88
N LEU A 44 14.69 -8.94 -35.27
CA LEU A 44 15.16 -9.52 -36.53
C LEU A 44 14.56 -8.79 -37.73
N GLY A 45 13.24 -8.52 -37.73
CA GLY A 45 12.57 -7.77 -38.79
C GLY A 45 13.16 -6.37 -38.94
N MET A 46 13.38 -5.68 -37.82
CA MET A 46 14.04 -4.37 -37.80
C MET A 46 15.47 -4.47 -38.33
N ARG A 47 16.21 -5.54 -38.03
CA ARG A 47 17.56 -5.74 -38.57
C ARG A 47 17.55 -5.95 -40.07
N LEU A 48 16.62 -6.72 -40.62
CA LEU A 48 16.51 -6.96 -42.06
C LEU A 48 16.17 -5.66 -42.81
N LEU A 49 15.27 -4.84 -42.25
CA LEU A 49 14.93 -3.53 -42.80
C LEU A 49 16.10 -2.55 -42.81
N PHE A 50 16.93 -2.56 -41.76
CA PHE A 50 18.08 -1.68 -41.62
C PHE A 50 19.41 -2.31 -42.09
N SER A 51 19.36 -3.50 -42.69
CA SER A 51 20.52 -4.22 -43.23
C SER A 51 21.40 -3.40 -44.19
N PRO A 52 20.90 -2.49 -45.06
CA PRO A 52 21.77 -1.69 -45.92
C PRO A 52 22.54 -0.59 -45.16
N ILE A 53 22.11 -0.21 -43.95
CA ILE A 53 22.70 0.88 -43.15
C ILE A 53 23.63 0.33 -42.05
N LEU A 54 23.30 -0.83 -41.49
CA LEU A 54 24.12 -1.51 -40.48
C LEU A 54 25.21 -2.37 -41.16
N ALA A 55 26.34 -1.75 -41.48
CA ALA A 55 27.55 -2.47 -41.88
C ALA A 55 27.97 -3.53 -40.82
N ASN A 56 28.73 -4.55 -41.27
CA ASN A 56 29.12 -5.83 -40.63
C ASN A 56 29.50 -5.85 -39.13
N GLY A 57 29.62 -4.73 -38.42
CA GLY A 57 30.00 -4.66 -36.99
C GLY A 57 28.86 -4.38 -35.99
N TYR A 58 27.66 -3.97 -36.43
CA TYR A 58 26.59 -3.48 -35.53
C TYR A 58 25.37 -4.39 -35.39
N GLY A 59 25.44 -5.63 -35.92
CA GLY A 59 24.29 -6.53 -36.03
C GLY A 59 23.60 -6.90 -34.71
N PHE A 60 24.28 -6.75 -33.57
CA PHE A 60 23.74 -7.10 -32.25
C PHE A 60 22.97 -5.96 -31.55
N ILE A 61 23.13 -4.69 -31.98
CA ILE A 61 22.53 -3.52 -31.28
C ILE A 61 21.01 -3.63 -31.19
N LEU A 62 20.36 -4.09 -32.25
CA LEU A 62 18.90 -4.22 -32.31
C LEU A 62 18.34 -5.34 -31.43
N PHE A 63 19.16 -6.29 -30.99
CA PHE A 63 18.73 -7.40 -30.12
C PHE A 63 18.83 -7.06 -28.63
N TYR A 64 19.67 -6.10 -28.23
CA TYR A 64 19.75 -5.63 -26.84
C TYR A 64 18.39 -5.20 -26.26
N PRO A 65 17.60 -4.32 -26.91
CA PRO A 65 16.30 -3.95 -26.37
C PRO A 65 15.37 -5.16 -26.22
N ALA A 66 15.34 -6.09 -27.17
CA ALA A 66 14.54 -7.31 -27.04
C ALA A 66 14.93 -8.14 -25.81
N VAL A 67 16.23 -8.33 -25.56
CA VAL A 67 16.74 -9.06 -24.38
C VAL A 67 16.40 -8.31 -23.08
N ILE A 68 16.60 -6.99 -23.05
CA ILE A 68 16.27 -6.13 -21.90
C ILE A 68 14.77 -6.22 -21.59
N LEU A 69 13.92 -6.07 -22.60
CA LEU A 69 12.46 -6.12 -22.43
C LEU A 69 12.01 -7.52 -21.98
N SER A 70 12.56 -8.59 -22.55
CA SER A 70 12.26 -9.97 -22.13
C SER A 70 12.65 -10.20 -20.65
N ALA A 71 13.83 -9.72 -20.25
CA ALA A 71 14.31 -9.81 -18.87
C ALA A 71 13.43 -9.00 -17.90
N TYR A 72 12.99 -7.81 -18.32
CA TYR A 72 12.16 -6.93 -17.52
C TYR A 72 10.75 -7.50 -17.26
N TRP A 73 10.08 -7.99 -18.30
CA TRP A 73 8.69 -8.45 -18.19
C TRP A 73 8.56 -9.86 -17.61
N TRP A 74 9.46 -10.77 -17.98
CA TRP A 74 9.30 -12.20 -17.67
C TRP A 74 10.46 -12.80 -16.87
N GLY A 75 11.51 -12.04 -16.58
CA GLY A 75 12.62 -12.45 -15.70
C GLY A 75 13.78 -13.12 -16.42
N GLY A 76 14.70 -13.70 -15.64
CA GLY A 76 16.01 -14.13 -16.17
C GLY A 76 15.99 -15.35 -17.10
N ARG A 77 15.11 -16.33 -16.85
CA ARG A 77 15.02 -17.55 -17.69
C ARG A 77 14.59 -17.27 -19.14
N PRO A 78 13.51 -16.51 -19.41
CA PRO A 78 13.12 -16.17 -20.79
C PRO A 78 14.09 -15.19 -21.46
N ALA A 79 14.76 -14.33 -20.69
CA ALA A 79 15.84 -13.50 -21.23
C ALA A 79 17.01 -14.35 -21.76
N MET A 80 17.43 -15.40 -21.05
CA MET A 80 18.44 -16.33 -21.56
C MET A 80 17.98 -17.02 -22.85
N ALA A 81 16.71 -17.43 -22.92
CA ALA A 81 16.15 -18.00 -24.15
C ALA A 81 16.14 -16.97 -25.30
N ALA A 82 15.81 -15.70 -25.02
CA ALA A 82 15.88 -14.62 -26.00
C ALA A 82 17.31 -14.38 -26.50
N THR A 83 18.30 -14.40 -25.60
CA THR A 83 19.72 -14.29 -25.96
C THR A 83 20.16 -15.46 -26.84
N ALA A 84 19.83 -16.70 -26.46
CA ALA A 84 20.16 -17.89 -27.25
C ALA A 84 19.52 -17.84 -28.64
N LEU A 85 18.23 -17.47 -28.71
CA LEU A 85 17.52 -17.34 -29.97
C LEU A 85 18.09 -16.22 -30.84
N SER A 86 18.46 -15.08 -30.24
CA SER A 86 19.11 -13.98 -30.94
C SER A 86 20.46 -14.40 -31.54
N THR A 87 21.26 -15.16 -30.79
CA THR A 87 22.52 -15.73 -31.29
C THR A 87 22.28 -16.66 -32.48
N VAL A 88 21.32 -17.59 -32.38
CA VAL A 88 20.97 -18.50 -33.48
C VAL A 88 20.50 -17.73 -34.72
N MET A 89 19.65 -16.72 -34.55
CA MET A 89 19.15 -15.89 -35.65
C MET A 89 20.29 -15.11 -36.32
N VAL A 90 21.27 -14.62 -35.55
CA VAL A 90 22.45 -13.95 -36.12
C VAL A 90 23.33 -14.92 -36.91
N CYS A 91 23.53 -16.14 -36.41
CA CYS A 91 24.32 -17.15 -37.11
C CYS A 91 23.64 -17.65 -38.41
N ALA A 92 22.31 -17.76 -38.41
CA ALA A 92 21.55 -18.28 -39.55
C ALA A 92 21.26 -17.23 -40.63
N PHE A 93 20.99 -15.98 -40.25
CA PHE A 93 20.60 -14.88 -41.16
C PHE A 93 21.68 -13.79 -41.28
N GLY A 94 22.93 -14.10 -40.94
CA GLY A 94 24.07 -13.21 -41.16
C GLY A 94 24.47 -13.11 -42.64
N PRO A 95 25.16 -12.03 -43.05
CA PRO A 95 25.62 -11.86 -44.42
C PRO A 95 26.58 -12.98 -44.89
N THR A 96 27.34 -13.58 -43.96
CA THR A 96 27.96 -14.89 -44.14
C THR A 96 27.60 -15.79 -42.94
N PRO A 97 27.17 -17.03 -43.18
CA PRO A 97 26.95 -17.97 -42.09
C PRO A 97 28.28 -18.22 -41.38
N PHE A 98 28.29 -18.12 -40.06
CA PHE A 98 29.50 -18.26 -39.24
C PHE A 98 30.61 -17.22 -39.48
N SER A 99 30.25 -15.98 -39.83
CA SER A 99 31.20 -14.87 -40.03
C SER A 99 32.21 -14.66 -38.89
N PHE A 100 31.90 -15.10 -37.67
CA PHE A 100 32.79 -15.02 -36.49
C PHE A 100 33.99 -15.98 -36.52
N LEU A 101 33.99 -17.02 -37.38
CA LEU A 101 35.16 -17.89 -37.58
C LEU A 101 36.22 -17.23 -38.46
N GLU A 102 35.81 -16.34 -39.36
CA GLU A 102 36.67 -15.71 -40.36
C GLU A 102 36.98 -14.24 -40.03
N ASP A 103 36.06 -13.54 -39.35
CA ASP A 103 36.19 -12.14 -38.96
C ASP A 103 36.32 -11.99 -37.44
N GLY A 104 37.50 -11.60 -36.97
CA GLY A 104 37.78 -11.33 -35.56
C GLY A 104 36.91 -10.21 -34.97
N ARG A 105 36.41 -9.28 -35.79
CA ARG A 105 35.49 -8.23 -35.34
C ARG A 105 34.12 -8.81 -34.99
N ALA A 106 33.60 -9.73 -35.80
CA ALA A 106 32.34 -10.42 -35.54
C ALA A 106 32.41 -11.29 -34.28
N LEU A 107 33.55 -11.97 -34.05
CA LEU A 107 33.81 -12.73 -32.83
C LEU A 107 33.79 -11.82 -31.58
N LEU A 108 34.46 -10.67 -31.64
CA LEU A 108 34.51 -9.72 -30.54
C LEU A 108 33.11 -9.16 -30.21
N SER A 109 32.33 -8.80 -31.23
CA SER A 109 30.95 -8.34 -31.04
C SER A 109 30.04 -9.41 -30.41
N LEU A 110 30.16 -10.68 -30.82
CA LEU A 110 29.43 -11.79 -30.22
C LEU A 110 29.82 -12.00 -28.75
N ALA A 111 31.11 -11.99 -28.44
CA ALA A 111 31.61 -12.12 -27.08
C ALA A 111 31.09 -11.00 -26.17
N PHE A 112 31.15 -9.75 -26.62
CA PHE A 112 30.58 -8.60 -25.89
C PHE A 112 29.07 -8.77 -25.67
N PHE A 113 28.32 -9.17 -26.70
CA PHE A 113 26.88 -9.39 -26.57
C PHE A 113 26.54 -10.45 -25.53
N LEU A 114 27.24 -11.59 -25.53
CA LEU A 114 27.01 -12.65 -24.55
C LEU A 114 27.36 -12.20 -23.13
N ILE A 115 28.53 -11.60 -22.94
CA ILE A 115 28.98 -11.12 -21.62
C ILE A 115 28.02 -10.06 -21.09
N SER A 116 27.68 -9.05 -21.89
CA SER A 116 26.74 -7.99 -21.50
C SER A 116 25.35 -8.53 -21.21
N SER A 117 24.85 -9.49 -22.00
CA SER A 117 23.53 -10.10 -21.78
C SER A 117 23.49 -10.91 -20.48
N VAL A 118 24.53 -11.71 -20.19
CA VAL A 118 24.62 -12.47 -18.94
C VAL A 118 24.69 -11.53 -17.74
N LEU A 119 25.53 -10.49 -17.80
CA LEU A 119 25.65 -9.47 -16.75
C LEU A 119 24.31 -8.78 -16.51
N LEU A 120 23.63 -8.35 -17.57
CA LEU A 120 22.32 -7.71 -17.51
C LEU A 120 21.28 -8.62 -16.84
N VAL A 121 21.18 -9.87 -17.27
CA VAL A 121 20.24 -10.85 -16.69
C VAL A 121 20.55 -11.07 -15.20
N HIS A 122 21.84 -11.18 -14.84
CA HIS A 122 22.26 -11.37 -13.47
C HIS A 122 21.90 -10.16 -12.57
N VAL A 123 22.22 -8.94 -13.01
CA VAL A 123 21.89 -7.70 -12.30
C VAL A 123 20.39 -7.57 -12.12
N LEU A 124 19.61 -7.76 -13.18
CA LEU A 124 18.16 -7.58 -13.14
C LEU A 124 17.49 -8.64 -12.25
N SER A 125 17.96 -9.89 -12.29
CA SER A 125 17.47 -10.94 -11.39
C SER A 125 17.78 -10.65 -9.93
N SER A 126 18.98 -10.12 -9.63
CA SER A 126 19.41 -9.75 -8.29
C SER A 126 18.58 -8.59 -7.72
N ILE A 127 18.33 -7.56 -8.54
CA ILE A 127 17.45 -6.44 -8.19
C ILE A 127 16.05 -6.97 -7.88
N ARG A 128 15.51 -7.86 -8.71
CA ARG A 128 14.17 -8.41 -8.53
C ARG A 128 14.05 -9.21 -7.22
N ALA A 129 15.05 -10.01 -6.90
CA ALA A 129 15.10 -10.78 -5.65
C ALA A 129 15.05 -9.85 -4.43
N ARG A 130 15.91 -8.82 -4.42
CA ARG A 130 15.95 -7.83 -3.33
C ARG A 130 14.62 -7.09 -3.16
N PHE A 131 14.01 -6.63 -4.25
CA PHE A 131 12.68 -5.99 -4.18
C PHE A 131 11.60 -6.94 -3.62
N SER A 132 11.66 -8.23 -3.96
CA SER A 132 10.71 -9.20 -3.42
C SER A 132 10.89 -9.45 -1.93
N ASP A 133 12.13 -9.42 -1.45
CA ASP A 133 12.43 -9.58 -0.02
C ASP A 133 12.05 -8.34 0.78
N LEU A 134 12.26 -7.14 0.24
CA LEU A 134 11.75 -5.89 0.83
C LEU A 134 10.22 -5.89 0.90
N ALA A 135 9.52 -6.29 -0.16
CA ALA A 135 8.06 -6.35 -0.13
C ALA A 135 7.55 -7.34 0.93
N ARG A 136 8.23 -8.48 1.11
CA ARG A 136 7.91 -9.46 2.16
C ARG A 136 8.22 -8.94 3.56
N SER A 137 9.31 -8.22 3.77
CA SER A 137 9.63 -7.65 5.08
C SER A 137 8.61 -6.58 5.48
N HIS A 138 8.22 -5.71 4.55
CA HIS A 138 7.15 -4.74 4.77
C HIS A 138 5.82 -5.42 5.13
N ALA A 139 5.40 -6.44 4.38
CA ALA A 139 4.18 -7.19 4.69
C ALA A 139 4.23 -7.88 6.07
N ARG A 140 5.39 -8.37 6.51
CA ARG A 140 5.58 -8.95 7.85
C ARG A 140 5.50 -7.90 8.95
N VAL A 141 6.12 -6.73 8.76
CA VAL A 141 6.04 -5.62 9.72
C VAL A 141 4.61 -5.13 9.85
N GLU A 142 3.88 -4.99 8.73
CA GLU A 142 2.47 -4.59 8.75
C GLU A 142 1.60 -5.64 9.47
N ALA A 143 1.82 -6.94 9.22
CA ALA A 143 1.11 -8.01 9.91
C ALA A 143 1.36 -8.03 11.43
N LEU A 144 2.60 -7.76 11.86
CA LEU A 144 2.96 -7.65 13.27
C LEU A 144 2.33 -6.40 13.91
N ALA A 145 2.31 -5.27 13.21
CA ALA A 145 1.68 -4.05 13.69
C ALA A 145 0.15 -4.20 13.85
N THR A 146 -0.51 -4.88 12.91
CA THR A 146 -1.95 -5.18 13.03
C THR A 146 -2.26 -6.13 14.18
N GLY A 147 -1.43 -7.16 14.38
CA GLY A 147 -1.62 -8.09 15.50
C GLY A 147 -1.40 -7.42 16.86
N GLN A 148 -0.43 -6.50 16.97
CA GLN A 148 -0.22 -5.72 18.18
C GLN A 148 -1.40 -4.77 18.47
N ALA A 149 -1.94 -4.10 17.45
CA ALA A 149 -3.09 -3.21 17.62
C ALA A 149 -4.34 -3.96 18.13
N GLU A 150 -4.57 -5.19 17.65
CA GLU A 150 -5.68 -6.03 18.12
C GLU A 150 -5.52 -6.44 19.59
N LEU A 151 -4.30 -6.85 19.98
CA LEU A 151 -3.99 -7.18 21.37
C LEU A 151 -4.12 -5.97 22.31
N PHE A 152 -3.67 -4.78 21.89
CA PHE A 152 -3.86 -3.55 22.67
C PHE A 152 -5.34 -3.20 22.83
N ARG A 153 -6.16 -3.43 21.80
CA ARG A 153 -7.60 -3.18 21.83
C ARG A 153 -8.32 -4.14 22.76
N ASP A 154 -8.02 -5.44 22.73
CA ASP A 154 -8.58 -6.43 23.66
C ASP A 154 -8.19 -6.11 25.12
N HIS A 155 -6.92 -5.77 25.36
CA HIS A 155 -6.46 -5.41 26.71
C HIS A 155 -7.16 -4.16 27.26
N ALA A 156 -7.38 -3.15 26.41
CA ALA A 156 -8.09 -1.94 26.81
C ALA A 156 -9.58 -2.18 27.05
N GLN A 157 -10.20 -3.09 26.28
CA GLN A 157 -11.58 -3.49 26.49
C GLN A 157 -11.75 -4.19 27.85
N ARG A 158 -10.92 -5.18 28.16
CA ARG A 158 -10.93 -5.88 29.46
C ARG A 158 -10.67 -4.94 30.63
N THR A 159 -9.73 -4.01 30.48
CA THR A 159 -9.46 -2.99 31.51
C THR A 159 -10.68 -2.12 31.77
N THR A 160 -11.38 -1.70 30.72
CA THR A 160 -12.62 -0.91 30.83
C THR A 160 -13.71 -1.70 31.56
N ASP A 161 -13.87 -2.97 31.22
CA ASP A 161 -14.87 -3.87 31.82
C ASP A 161 -14.62 -4.07 33.33
N HIS A 162 -13.36 -4.29 33.72
CA HIS A 162 -12.99 -4.41 35.14
C HIS A 162 -13.28 -3.13 35.93
N LEU A 163 -12.99 -1.94 35.35
CA LEU A 163 -13.27 -0.67 36.01
C LEU A 163 -14.78 -0.42 36.18
N GLN A 164 -15.60 -0.85 35.21
CA GLN A 164 -17.06 -0.79 35.32
C GLN A 164 -17.57 -1.72 36.44
N LEU A 165 -17.06 -2.96 36.51
CA LEU A 165 -17.40 -3.90 37.58
C LEU A 165 -17.04 -3.32 38.96
N ILE A 166 -15.85 -2.73 39.12
CA ILE A 166 -15.43 -2.09 40.36
C ILE A 166 -16.37 -0.93 40.73
N SER A 167 -16.77 -0.10 39.76
CA SER A 167 -17.71 1.00 40.00
C SER A 167 -19.09 0.51 40.47
N ALA A 168 -19.58 -0.60 39.92
CA ALA A 168 -20.85 -1.20 40.32
C ALA A 168 -20.78 -1.80 41.75
N ILE A 169 -19.68 -2.46 42.10
CA ILE A 169 -19.46 -2.99 43.46
C ILE A 169 -19.39 -1.84 44.49
N LEU A 170 -18.71 -0.73 44.15
CA LEU A 170 -18.63 0.44 45.03
C LEU A 170 -20.01 1.08 45.26
N GLN A 171 -20.85 1.18 44.21
CA GLN A 171 -22.23 1.67 44.35
C GLN A 171 -23.09 0.73 45.21
N MET A 172 -22.93 -0.58 45.03
CA MET A 172 -23.66 -1.57 45.82
C MET A 172 -23.26 -1.53 47.30
N ARG A 173 -21.97 -1.35 47.59
CA ARG A 173 -21.46 -1.11 48.96
C ARG A 173 -22.02 0.18 49.55
N ALA A 174 -22.06 1.26 48.77
CA ALA A 174 -22.61 2.54 49.22
C ALA A 174 -24.10 2.45 49.60
N TYR A 175 -24.87 1.61 48.92
CA TYR A 175 -26.30 1.41 49.19
C TYR A 175 -26.58 0.65 50.49
N GLY A 176 -25.67 -0.23 50.91
CA GLY A 176 -25.79 -1.03 52.14
C GLY A 176 -25.11 -0.42 53.37
N GLU A 177 -24.51 0.76 53.25
CA GLU A 177 -23.71 1.40 54.29
C GLU A 177 -24.58 2.23 55.23
N ALA A 178 -24.42 2.06 56.55
CA ALA A 178 -25.23 2.75 57.56
C ALA A 178 -24.76 4.18 57.86
N ASP A 179 -23.47 4.47 57.66
CA ASP A 179 -22.92 5.81 57.82
C ASP A 179 -23.10 6.64 56.53
N PRO A 180 -23.90 7.73 56.56
CA PRO A 180 -24.12 8.58 55.40
C PRO A 180 -22.84 9.22 54.86
N MET A 181 -21.82 9.47 55.70
CA MET A 181 -20.54 10.04 55.25
C MET A 181 -19.73 9.00 54.47
N ALA A 182 -19.66 7.76 54.96
CA ALA A 182 -19.01 6.64 54.26
C ALA A 182 -19.69 6.30 52.93
N ALA A 183 -21.03 6.31 52.88
CA ALA A 183 -21.80 6.12 51.65
C ALA A 183 -21.47 7.21 50.58
N GLN A 184 -21.30 8.46 51.01
CA GLN A 184 -20.95 9.56 50.11
C GLN A 184 -19.53 9.46 49.56
N VAL A 185 -18.57 8.96 50.35
CA VAL A 185 -17.19 8.69 49.90
C VAL A 185 -17.17 7.56 48.86
N LEU A 186 -17.92 6.48 49.08
CA LEU A 186 -18.03 5.35 48.15
C LEU A 186 -18.67 5.76 46.82
N ASN A 187 -19.73 6.58 46.84
CA ASN A 187 -20.35 7.11 45.63
C ASN A 187 -19.42 8.03 44.83
N ASN A 188 -18.62 8.86 45.52
CA ASN A 188 -17.59 9.66 44.87
C ASN A 188 -16.50 8.80 44.23
N ALA A 189 -16.05 7.74 44.92
CA ALA A 189 -15.08 6.78 44.39
C ALA A 189 -15.64 6.07 43.14
N ALA A 190 -16.87 5.57 43.19
CA ALA A 190 -17.53 4.95 42.04
C ALA A 190 -17.61 5.91 40.83
N SER A 191 -18.01 7.17 41.06
CA SER A 191 -18.11 8.18 40.00
C SER A 191 -16.75 8.48 39.35
N ARG A 192 -15.68 8.55 40.15
CA ARG A 192 -14.30 8.73 39.66
C ARG A 192 -13.81 7.52 38.86
N THR A 193 -14.03 6.31 39.35
CA THR A 193 -13.67 5.07 38.63
C THR A 193 -14.38 4.99 37.28
N LEU A 194 -15.64 5.42 37.24
CA LEU A 194 -16.44 5.39 36.02
C LEU A 194 -16.00 6.48 35.01
N LEU A 195 -15.54 7.64 35.49
CA LEU A 195 -14.86 8.64 34.65
C LEU A 195 -13.55 8.10 34.06
N ILE A 196 -12.70 7.46 34.88
CA ILE A 196 -11.45 6.85 34.42
C ILE A 196 -11.72 5.78 33.35
N SER A 197 -12.73 4.93 33.55
CA SER A 197 -13.17 3.91 32.57
C SER A 197 -13.57 4.53 31.23
N ARG A 198 -14.39 5.59 31.24
CA ARG A 198 -14.83 6.28 30.00
C ARG A 198 -13.66 6.95 29.27
N THR A 199 -12.76 7.60 30.02
CA THR A 199 -11.56 8.25 29.46
C THR A 199 -10.57 7.24 28.89
N HIS A 200 -10.34 6.11 29.58
CA HIS A 200 -9.51 5.03 29.05
C HIS A 200 -10.10 4.46 27.75
N ARG A 201 -11.43 4.31 27.68
CA ARG A 201 -12.10 3.83 26.47
C ARG A 201 -11.97 4.81 25.30
N SER A 202 -12.03 6.13 25.52
CA SER A 202 -11.84 7.11 24.45
C SER A 202 -10.40 7.12 23.92
N PHE A 203 -9.40 6.88 24.77
CA PHE A 203 -8.00 6.83 24.31
C PHE A 203 -7.63 5.59 23.50
N THR A 204 -8.34 4.46 23.68
CA THR A 204 -8.02 3.21 22.98
C THR A 204 -9.03 2.82 21.90
N GLY A 205 -10.21 3.44 21.88
CA GLY A 205 -11.33 3.02 21.02
C GLY A 205 -11.75 3.99 19.92
N ASP A 206 -11.22 5.22 19.87
CA ASP A 206 -11.83 6.32 19.12
C ASP A 206 -10.98 6.80 17.94
N ASP A 207 -10.81 5.92 16.94
CA ASP A 207 -10.36 6.31 15.59
C ASP A 207 -11.52 6.20 14.56
N GLU A 208 -12.72 5.79 15.00
CA GLU A 208 -13.84 5.42 14.11
C GLU A 208 -15.24 5.86 14.58
N ARG A 209 -15.37 6.76 15.57
CA ARG A 209 -16.68 7.38 15.80
C ARG A 209 -16.90 8.46 14.76
N THR A 210 -17.71 8.13 13.78
CA THR A 210 -18.39 9.13 12.96
C THR A 210 -19.70 9.51 13.66
N ILE A 211 -19.98 10.82 13.71
CA ILE A 211 -21.23 11.39 14.22
C ILE A 211 -22.06 11.78 13.00
N GLU A 212 -23.35 11.46 13.01
CA GLU A 212 -24.33 11.99 12.06
C GLU A 212 -24.33 13.53 12.16
N PHE A 213 -23.90 14.20 11.09
CA PHE A 213 -23.71 15.65 11.06
C PHE A 213 -24.99 16.41 11.37
N GLU A 214 -26.13 15.92 10.89
CA GLU A 214 -27.44 16.53 11.15
C GLU A 214 -27.78 16.52 12.64
N ALA A 215 -27.61 15.37 13.30
CA ALA A 215 -27.91 15.22 14.72
C ALA A 215 -27.01 16.12 15.58
N PHE A 216 -25.75 16.29 15.17
CA PHE A 216 -24.80 17.20 15.82
C PHE A 216 -25.19 18.67 15.61
N GLY A 217 -25.44 19.08 14.36
CA GLY A 217 -25.83 20.45 14.02
C GLY A 217 -27.12 20.89 14.71
N ARG A 218 -28.13 20.01 14.80
CA ARG A 218 -29.39 20.29 15.49
C ARG A 218 -29.19 20.53 16.98
N ARG A 219 -28.37 19.69 17.65
CA ARG A 219 -28.04 19.89 19.08
C ARG A 219 -27.28 21.18 19.31
N LEU A 220 -26.38 21.55 18.40
CA LEU A 220 -25.61 22.78 18.47
C LEU A 220 -26.50 24.03 18.29
N ALA A 221 -27.43 24.00 17.33
CA ALA A 221 -28.41 25.08 17.12
C ALA A 221 -29.31 25.31 18.33
N VAL A 222 -29.80 24.22 18.95
CA VAL A 222 -30.57 24.29 20.20
C VAL A 222 -29.73 24.93 21.32
N ALA A 223 -28.50 24.46 21.53
CA ALA A 223 -27.61 24.99 22.56
C ALA A 223 -27.18 26.46 22.32
N ALA A 224 -27.14 26.91 21.06
CA ALA A 224 -26.87 28.31 20.70
C ALA A 224 -28.11 29.21 20.94
N SER A 225 -29.30 28.70 20.65
CA SER A 225 -30.57 29.42 20.89
C SER A 225 -30.83 29.66 22.39
N GLU A 226 -30.51 28.69 23.25
CA GLU A 226 -30.64 28.81 24.71
C GLU A 226 -29.74 29.91 25.32
N ARG A 227 -28.68 30.32 24.61
CA ARG A 227 -27.75 31.37 25.05
C ARG A 227 -28.04 32.75 24.45
N GLY A 228 -29.17 32.91 23.75
CA GLY A 228 -29.58 34.18 23.15
C GLY A 228 -28.95 34.46 21.77
N GLY A 229 -28.47 33.42 21.09
CA GLY A 229 -27.98 33.50 19.70
C GLY A 229 -29.09 33.29 18.65
N LEU A 230 -28.76 32.59 17.57
CA LEU A 230 -29.64 32.26 16.45
C LEU A 230 -30.94 31.56 16.90
N ASP A 231 -32.07 31.95 16.32
CA ASP A 231 -33.36 31.29 16.54
C ASP A 231 -33.35 29.93 15.83
N ALA A 232 -33.40 28.84 16.61
CA ALA A 232 -33.30 27.47 16.11
C ALA A 232 -34.40 27.13 15.09
N ALA A 233 -35.50 27.90 15.07
CA ALA A 233 -36.60 27.76 14.11
C ALA A 233 -36.23 28.21 12.67
N GLN A 234 -35.15 28.99 12.49
CA GLN A 234 -34.72 29.47 11.16
C GLN A 234 -33.63 28.59 10.51
N VAL A 235 -33.10 27.60 11.23
CA VAL A 235 -32.02 26.73 10.75
C VAL A 235 -32.62 25.45 10.18
N SER A 236 -32.62 25.33 8.85
CA SER A 236 -33.02 24.10 8.15
C SER A 236 -31.79 23.24 7.85
N PHE A 237 -31.81 21.97 8.28
CA PHE A 237 -30.80 20.99 7.90
C PHE A 237 -31.29 20.21 6.68
N GLY A 238 -30.43 20.05 5.68
CA GLY A 238 -30.69 19.18 4.52
C GLY A 238 -30.25 17.75 4.84
N ASP A 239 -31.17 16.80 4.72
CA ASP A 239 -30.92 15.37 4.94
C ASP A 239 -29.92 14.85 3.89
N THR A 240 -28.68 14.65 4.33
CA THR A 240 -27.57 14.22 3.46
C THR A 240 -26.88 12.96 3.97
N GLY A 241 -27.28 12.42 5.14
CA GLY A 241 -26.69 11.21 5.73
C GLY A 241 -25.16 11.27 5.91
N VAL A 242 -24.61 12.47 6.09
CA VAL A 242 -23.16 12.67 6.16
C VAL A 242 -22.65 12.35 7.57
N ALA A 243 -21.87 11.28 7.66
CA ALA A 243 -21.19 10.87 8.88
C ALA A 243 -19.81 11.56 8.97
N VAL A 244 -19.55 12.30 10.05
CA VAL A 244 -18.33 13.10 10.24
C VAL A 244 -17.51 12.54 11.40
N PRO A 245 -16.19 12.32 11.24
CA PRO A 245 -15.33 11.88 12.34
C PRO A 245 -15.39 12.84 13.56
N VAL A 246 -15.42 12.29 14.78
CA VAL A 246 -15.51 13.07 16.03
C VAL A 246 -14.40 14.12 16.15
N GLU A 247 -13.20 13.85 15.61
CA GLU A 247 -12.08 14.79 15.65
C GLU A 247 -12.38 16.07 14.83
N GLN A 248 -13.16 15.93 13.76
CA GLN A 248 -13.59 17.04 12.91
C GLN A 248 -14.85 17.72 13.43
N ALA A 249 -15.66 17.04 14.24
CA ALA A 249 -16.91 17.59 14.78
C ALA A 249 -16.71 18.87 15.62
N THR A 250 -15.58 18.98 16.34
CA THR A 250 -15.27 20.19 17.13
C THR A 250 -14.97 21.39 16.23
N ALA A 251 -14.18 21.18 15.18
CA ALA A 251 -13.88 22.22 14.19
C ALA A 251 -15.13 22.62 13.41
N LEU A 252 -15.97 21.65 13.03
CA LEU A 252 -17.23 21.86 12.33
C LEU A 252 -18.24 22.60 13.19
N GLY A 253 -18.30 22.30 14.49
CA GLY A 253 -19.12 23.03 15.46
C GLY A 253 -18.68 24.48 15.63
N LEU A 254 -17.37 24.75 15.58
CA LEU A 254 -16.85 26.12 15.61
C LEU A 254 -17.22 26.90 14.33
N VAL A 255 -17.18 26.26 13.16
CA VAL A 255 -17.56 26.88 11.89
C VAL A 255 -19.06 27.18 11.87
N LEU A 256 -19.90 26.24 12.29
CA LEU A 256 -21.36 26.42 12.37
C LEU A 256 -21.78 27.54 13.32
N LEU A 257 -21.00 27.82 14.37
CA LEU A 257 -21.29 28.90 15.32
C LEU A 257 -20.87 30.30 14.83
N ASN A 258 -20.04 30.39 13.80
CA ASN A 258 -19.49 31.64 13.27
C ASN A 258 -20.14 32.09 11.94
N ILE A 259 -21.22 31.43 11.53
CA ILE A 259 -22.07 31.81 10.38
C ILE A 259 -23.27 32.59 10.93
#